data_AF-A0A3R5QXI4-F1
#
_entry.id   AF-A0A3R5QXI4-F1
#
_cell.length_a   1.000
_cell.length_b   1.000
_cell.length_c   1.000
_cell.angle_alpha   90.00
_cell.angle_beta   90.00
_cell.angle_gamma   90.00
#
_symmetry.space_group_name_H-M   'P 1'
#
loop_
_entity.id
_entity.type
_entity.pdbx_description
1 polymer ?
#
loop_
_entity_poly.entity_id
_entity_poly.type
_entity_poly.pdbx_seq_one_letter_code
_entity_poly.pdbx_strand_id
1 'polypeptide(L)'
;MAIKIKVAKVHESQLGDEEIKREVSEVQEFFNTTDFQYSEGTINFVMLRGIYTHVKRSMLIVGVYVNKTDKCIHGISSELNLKFKNLNAQILTIETMFPEEFIGKLDVDEGLLIHIDVPVIGLDKDAIFNINDISGGLSNVKLII
;
A
#
# COMPACT_ATOMS: atom_id res chain seq x y z
N MET A 1 -17.32 9.79 2.01
CA MET A 1 -17.52 8.62 1.13
C MET A 1 -16.60 7.53 1.66
N ALA A 2 -17.09 6.29 1.77
CA ALA A 2 -16.31 5.19 2.35
C ALA A 2 -15.43 4.56 1.26
N ILE A 3 -14.13 4.41 1.53
CA ILE A 3 -13.22 3.70 0.63
C ILE A 3 -13.50 2.20 0.71
N LYS A 4 -13.72 1.55 -0.43
CA LYS A 4 -13.96 0.10 -0.48
C LYS A 4 -12.65 -0.64 -0.74
N ILE A 5 -12.20 -1.43 0.23
CA ILE A 5 -10.95 -2.17 0.15
C ILE A 5 -11.14 -3.47 -0.65
N LYS A 6 -10.21 -3.74 -1.56
CA LYS A 6 -10.13 -4.95 -2.37
C LYS A 6 -8.70 -5.47 -2.44
N VAL A 7 -8.57 -6.76 -2.73
CA VAL A 7 -7.31 -7.40 -3.10
C VAL A 7 -7.09 -7.28 -4.61
N ALA A 8 -5.86 -7.51 -5.05
CA ALA A 8 -5.53 -7.60 -6.47
C ALA A 8 -6.28 -8.78 -7.13
N LYS A 9 -6.62 -8.64 -8.43
CA LYS A 9 -7.32 -9.67 -9.21
C LYS A 9 -6.62 -11.03 -9.16
N VAL A 10 -5.29 -11.02 -9.26
CA VAL A 10 -4.46 -12.24 -9.17
C VAL A 10 -4.56 -12.96 -7.81
N HIS A 11 -5.04 -12.26 -6.78
CA HIS A 11 -5.17 -12.76 -5.41
C HIS A 11 -6.64 -12.97 -5.01
N GLU A 12 -7.61 -12.74 -5.90
CA GLU A 12 -9.03 -12.96 -5.61
C GLU A 12 -9.33 -14.42 -5.27
N SER A 13 -8.62 -15.38 -5.87
CA SER A 13 -8.75 -16.80 -5.54
C SER A 13 -8.37 -17.12 -4.10
N GLN A 14 -7.57 -16.25 -3.46
CA GLN A 14 -7.15 -16.40 -2.08
C GLN A 14 -8.17 -15.83 -1.09
N LEU A 15 -9.20 -15.12 -1.54
CA LEU A 15 -10.32 -14.69 -0.68
C LEU A 15 -11.14 -15.87 -0.13
N GLY A 16 -10.88 -17.10 -0.56
CA GLY A 16 -11.40 -18.30 0.11
C GLY A 16 -10.75 -18.54 1.49
N ASP A 17 -9.58 -17.96 1.73
CA ASP A 17 -8.83 -18.07 2.98
C ASP A 17 -9.39 -17.10 4.04
N GLU A 18 -9.72 -17.63 5.21
CA GLU A 18 -10.26 -16.86 6.33
C GLU A 18 -9.27 -15.83 6.88
N GLU A 19 -7.96 -16.08 6.79
CA GLU A 19 -6.96 -15.11 7.24
C GLU A 19 -6.95 -13.86 6.34
N ILE A 20 -7.09 -14.06 5.03
CA ILE A 20 -7.11 -12.97 4.06
C ILE A 20 -8.42 -12.18 4.16
N LYS A 21 -9.56 -12.87 4.33
CA LYS A 21 -10.84 -12.20 4.60
C LYS A 21 -10.76 -11.33 5.86
N ARG A 22 -10.14 -11.86 6.92
CA ARG A 22 -9.94 -11.12 8.16
C ARG A 22 -9.07 -9.89 7.94
N GLU A 23 -7.93 -10.02 7.24
CA GLU A 23 -7.08 -8.87 6.94
C GLU A 23 -7.84 -7.80 6.16
N VAL A 24 -8.54 -8.16 5.08
CA VAL A 24 -9.34 -7.20 4.30
C VAL A 24 -10.40 -6.52 5.16
N SER A 25 -11.07 -7.26 6.05
CA SER A 25 -12.10 -6.73 6.94
C SER A 25 -11.53 -5.75 7.98
N GLU A 26 -10.38 -6.08 8.58
CA GLU A 26 -9.67 -5.21 9.52
C GLU A 26 -9.20 -3.92 8.84
N VAL A 27 -8.67 -4.02 7.62
CA VAL A 27 -8.29 -2.85 6.82
C VAL A 27 -9.53 -2.02 6.47
N GLN A 28 -10.64 -2.66 6.08
CA GLN A 28 -11.89 -1.96 5.81
C GLN A 28 -12.40 -1.18 7.03
N GLU A 29 -12.39 -1.78 8.23
CA GLU A 29 -12.76 -1.10 9.48
C GLU A 29 -11.82 0.08 9.79
N PHE A 30 -10.52 -0.10 9.58
CA PHE A 30 -9.54 0.97 9.76
C PHE A 30 -9.83 2.18 8.86
N PHE A 31 -10.19 1.93 7.58
CA PHE A 31 -10.58 2.99 6.64
C PHE A 31 -11.95 3.61 6.96
N ASN A 32 -12.87 2.86 7.56
CA ASN A 32 -14.18 3.38 7.95
C ASN A 32 -14.11 4.30 9.18
N THR A 33 -13.12 4.08 10.05
CA THR A 33 -12.99 4.80 11.34
C THR A 33 -11.97 5.93 11.31
N THR A 34 -11.06 5.93 10.33
CA THR A 34 -10.00 6.92 10.20
C THR A 34 -10.34 7.95 9.13
N ASP A 35 -10.23 9.22 9.48
CA ASP A 35 -10.38 10.32 8.52
C ASP A 35 -9.04 10.60 7.82
N PHE A 36 -8.94 10.17 6.56
CA PHE A 36 -7.75 10.37 5.74
C PHE A 36 -7.93 11.59 4.83
N GLN A 37 -6.92 12.45 4.81
CA GLN A 37 -6.84 13.52 3.82
C GLN A 37 -6.25 12.98 2.53
N TYR A 38 -7.10 12.84 1.51
CA TYR A 38 -6.65 12.43 0.18
C TYR A 38 -6.47 13.64 -0.74
N SER A 39 -5.51 13.51 -1.66
CA SER A 39 -5.41 14.42 -2.80
C SER A 39 -6.41 13.97 -3.88
N GLU A 40 -7.32 14.86 -4.25
CA GLU A 40 -8.30 14.65 -5.32
C GLU A 40 -7.61 14.64 -6.69
N GLY A 41 -8.13 13.84 -7.62
CA GLY A 41 -7.59 13.70 -8.98
C GLY A 41 -6.34 12.81 -9.08
N THR A 42 -5.94 12.12 -8.00
CA THR A 42 -4.73 11.28 -7.97
C THR A 42 -4.98 9.91 -7.35
N ILE A 43 -4.05 8.99 -7.57
CA ILE A 43 -3.92 7.80 -6.73
C ILE A 43 -3.14 8.16 -5.47
N ASN A 44 -3.70 7.81 -4.32
CA ASN A 44 -3.09 8.06 -3.01
C ASN A 44 -2.52 6.75 -2.46
N PHE A 45 -1.51 6.82 -1.59
CA PHE A 45 -0.98 5.64 -0.89
C PHE A 45 -1.10 5.83 0.61
N VAL A 46 -1.72 4.86 1.27
CA VAL A 46 -1.84 4.81 2.73
C VAL A 46 -1.04 3.62 3.23
N MET A 47 0.02 3.89 4.01
CA MET A 47 0.76 2.85 4.70
C MET A 47 0.00 2.39 5.95
N LEU A 48 -0.11 1.09 6.16
CA LEU A 48 -0.75 0.50 7.34
C LEU A 48 0.30 0.06 8.36
N ARG A 49 1.25 -0.77 7.91
CA ARG A 49 2.33 -1.31 8.75
C ARG A 49 3.54 -1.70 7.92
N GLY A 50 4.70 -1.71 8.55
CA GLY A 50 5.95 -2.22 8.01
C GLY A 50 6.50 -3.31 8.92
N ILE A 51 6.82 -4.48 8.37
CA ILE A 51 7.39 -5.60 9.13
C ILE A 51 8.81 -5.83 8.61
N TYR A 52 9.80 -5.42 9.39
CA TYR A 52 11.20 -5.57 9.04
C TYR A 52 11.75 -6.91 9.54
N THR A 53 12.40 -7.64 8.63
CA THR A 53 13.15 -8.85 8.95
C THR A 53 14.64 -8.60 8.69
N HIS A 54 15.44 -8.63 9.75
CA HIS A 54 16.87 -8.35 9.70
C HIS A 54 17.63 -9.34 8.81
N VAL A 55 17.27 -10.63 8.88
CA VAL A 55 17.87 -11.68 8.04
C VAL A 55 17.71 -11.38 6.55
N LYS A 56 16.57 -10.82 6.13
CA LYS A 56 16.30 -10.45 4.74
C LYS A 56 16.80 -9.05 4.40
N ARG A 57 17.11 -8.22 5.40
CA ARG A 57 17.34 -6.77 5.27
C ARG A 57 16.24 -6.08 4.45
N SER A 58 15.01 -6.57 4.60
CA SER A 58 13.82 -6.11 3.88
C SER A 58 12.71 -5.84 4.87
N MET A 59 11.88 -4.86 4.54
CA MET A 59 10.65 -4.54 5.23
C MET A 59 9.46 -4.84 4.32
N LEU A 60 8.59 -5.72 4.77
CA LEU A 60 7.30 -5.94 4.14
C LEU A 60 6.39 -4.76 4.50
N ILE A 61 6.14 -3.90 3.53
CA ILE A 61 5.18 -2.80 3.63
C ILE A 61 3.80 -3.33 3.26
N VAL A 62 2.85 -3.18 4.18
CA VAL A 62 1.43 -3.37 3.91
C VAL A 62 0.79 -2.00 3.76
N GLY A 63 0.13 -1.77 2.62
CA GLY A 63 -0.46 -0.49 2.30
C GLY A 63 -1.63 -0.60 1.34
N VAL A 64 -2.28 0.53 1.08
CA VAL A 64 -3.43 0.61 0.19
C VAL A 64 -3.23 1.74 -0.80
N TYR A 65 -3.36 1.42 -2.09
CA TYR A 65 -3.49 2.41 -3.15
C TYR A 65 -4.96 2.81 -3.26
N VAL A 66 -5.29 4.08 -3.01
CA VAL A 66 -6.67 4.57 -3.01
C VAL A 66 -6.92 5.38 -4.27
N ASN A 67 -7.95 5.01 -5.03
CA ASN A 67 -8.35 5.74 -6.22
C ASN A 67 -9.25 6.93 -5.87
N LYS A 68 -8.68 8.14 -5.96
CA LYS A 68 -9.40 9.41 -5.84
C LYS A 68 -9.37 10.19 -7.16
N THR A 69 -9.16 9.50 -8.27
CA THR A 69 -9.32 10.07 -9.61
C THR A 69 -10.80 10.10 -9.99
N ASP A 70 -11.12 10.66 -11.16
CA ASP A 70 -12.46 10.67 -11.75
C ASP A 70 -12.73 9.44 -12.64
N LYS A 71 -11.79 8.47 -12.70
CA LYS A 71 -11.80 7.37 -13.67
C LYS A 71 -11.46 6.02 -13.03
N CYS A 72 -11.91 4.96 -13.69
CA CYS A 72 -11.47 3.59 -13.38
C CYS A 72 -10.01 3.41 -13.81
N ILE A 73 -9.20 2.80 -12.96
CA ILE A 73 -7.78 2.56 -13.23
C ILE A 73 -7.56 1.07 -13.49
N HIS A 74 -6.87 0.77 -14.59
CA HIS A 74 -6.50 -0.58 -15.01
C HIS A 74 -5.03 -0.88 -14.69
N GLY A 75 -4.16 0.13 -14.60
CA GLY A 75 -2.76 -0.08 -14.30
C GLY A 75 -2.14 1.10 -13.56
N ILE A 76 -1.17 0.81 -12.68
CA ILE A 76 -0.48 1.81 -11.86
C ILE A 76 1.03 1.57 -11.98
N SER A 77 1.77 2.60 -12.35
CA SER A 77 3.23 2.65 -12.20
C SER A 77 3.59 3.86 -11.36
N SER A 78 4.45 3.67 -10.36
CA SER A 78 4.81 4.73 -9.41
C SER A 78 6.13 4.43 -8.73
N GLU A 79 6.74 5.44 -8.12
CA GLU A 79 7.84 5.29 -7.18
C GLU A 79 7.31 5.42 -5.76
N LEU A 80 7.63 4.46 -4.91
CA LEU A 80 7.30 4.51 -3.49
C LEU A 80 8.49 5.07 -2.71
N ASN A 81 8.31 6.28 -2.17
CA ASN A 81 9.32 6.98 -1.38
C ASN A 81 8.88 7.05 0.06
N LEU A 82 9.48 6.21 0.91
CA LEU A 82 9.21 6.16 2.35
C LEU A 82 10.46 6.54 3.15
N LYS A 83 10.24 7.10 4.34
CA LYS A 83 11.31 7.43 5.29
C LYS A 83 10.83 7.23 6.71
N PHE A 84 11.72 6.75 7.58
CA PHE A 84 11.47 6.77 9.02
C PHE A 84 11.45 8.22 9.51
N LYS A 85 10.57 8.53 10.47
CA LYS A 85 10.51 9.87 11.07
C LYS A 85 11.60 10.09 12.12
N ASN A 86 11.89 9.06 12.92
CA ASN A 86 12.71 9.17 14.13
C ASN A 86 13.90 8.19 14.18
N LEU A 87 14.27 7.57 13.06
CA LEU A 87 15.36 6.59 13.01
C LEU A 87 16.40 6.99 11.97
N ASN A 88 17.66 6.74 12.31
CA ASN A 88 18.78 6.86 11.38
C ASN A 88 18.94 5.58 10.55
N ALA A 89 17.86 5.21 9.86
CA ALA A 89 17.80 4.10 8.94
C ALA A 89 17.17 4.59 7.62
N GLN A 90 17.46 3.88 6.53
CA GLN A 90 17.02 4.26 5.20
C GLN A 90 16.13 3.16 4.61
N ILE A 91 14.93 3.55 4.21
CA ILE A 91 14.06 2.74 3.35
C ILE A 91 14.43 3.10 1.92
N LEU A 92 14.80 2.11 1.09
CA LEU A 92 15.15 2.39 -0.30
C LEU A 92 13.88 2.73 -1.09
N THR A 93 13.98 3.71 -1.98
CA THR A 93 12.95 3.98 -2.98
C THR A 93 12.84 2.79 -3.91
N ILE A 94 11.61 2.37 -4.21
CA ILE A 94 11.35 1.31 -5.18
C ILE A 94 10.37 1.79 -6.24
N GLU A 95 10.54 1.28 -7.44
CA GLU A 95 9.56 1.42 -8.52
C GLU A 95 8.56 0.27 -8.41
N THR A 96 7.28 0.59 -8.45
CA THR A 96 6.17 -0.37 -8.46
C THR A 96 5.47 -0.29 -9.80
N MET A 97 5.20 -1.46 -10.39
CA MET A 97 4.39 -1.58 -11.60
C MET A 97 3.34 -2.65 -11.40
N PHE A 98 2.08 -2.23 -11.40
CA PHE A 98 0.91 -3.07 -11.27
C PHE A 98 0.11 -2.98 -12.58
N PRO A 99 0.24 -3.97 -13.48
CA PRO A 99 -0.49 -3.97 -14.74
C PRO A 99 -1.94 -4.43 -14.55
N GLU A 100 -2.72 -4.37 -15.62
CA GLU A 100 -4.15 -4.75 -15.62
C GLU A 100 -4.37 -6.21 -15.22
N GLU A 101 -3.47 -7.12 -15.60
CA GLU A 101 -3.62 -8.52 -15.19
C GLU A 101 -3.54 -8.66 -13.67
N PHE A 102 -2.76 -7.80 -13.00
CA PHE A 102 -2.60 -7.78 -11.55
C PHE A 102 -3.78 -7.11 -10.86
N ILE A 103 -4.11 -5.86 -11.22
CA ILE A 103 -5.14 -5.06 -10.53
C ILE A 103 -6.56 -5.51 -10.91
N GLY A 104 -6.74 -5.89 -12.18
CA GLY A 104 -8.04 -5.97 -12.83
C GLY A 104 -8.58 -4.58 -13.13
N LYS A 105 -9.46 -4.09 -12.26
CA LYS A 105 -10.02 -2.74 -12.32
C LYS A 105 -10.02 -2.12 -10.93
N LEU A 106 -9.77 -0.83 -10.82
CA LEU A 106 -9.83 -0.09 -9.57
C LEU A 106 -10.78 1.10 -9.77
N ASP A 107 -12.02 0.93 -9.32
CA ASP A 107 -13.06 1.95 -9.48
C ASP A 107 -12.78 3.16 -8.57
N VAL A 108 -13.47 4.28 -8.81
CA VAL A 108 -13.37 5.48 -7.95
C VAL A 108 -13.80 5.11 -6.53
N ASP A 109 -13.07 5.64 -5.53
CA ASP A 109 -13.22 5.33 -4.11
C ASP A 109 -12.95 3.85 -3.73
N GLU A 110 -12.30 3.08 -4.60
CA GLU A 110 -11.74 1.77 -4.23
C GLU A 110 -10.28 1.87 -3.77
N GLY A 111 -9.92 1.00 -2.84
CA GLY A 111 -8.57 0.84 -2.31
C GLY A 111 -8.02 -0.54 -2.66
N LEU A 112 -6.83 -0.59 -3.26
CA LEU A 112 -6.10 -1.83 -3.55
C LEU A 112 -5.12 -2.13 -2.42
N LEU A 113 -5.40 -3.17 -1.63
CA LEU A 113 -4.50 -3.70 -0.60
C LEU A 113 -3.31 -4.40 -1.26
N ILE A 114 -2.11 -4.06 -0.83
CA ILE A 114 -0.86 -4.60 -1.36
C ILE A 114 0.16 -4.87 -0.25
N HIS A 115 1.04 -5.83 -0.54
CA HIS A 115 2.20 -6.16 0.26
C HIS A 115 3.44 -6.04 -0.62
N ILE A 116 4.38 -5.18 -0.27
CA ILE A 116 5.62 -4.97 -1.03
C ILE A 116 6.83 -5.11 -0.11
N ASP A 117 7.80 -5.92 -0.53
CA ASP A 117 9.12 -5.96 0.10
C ASP A 117 9.98 -4.76 -0.33
N VAL A 118 10.46 -4.01 0.64
CA VAL A 118 11.32 -2.84 0.43
C VAL A 118 12.63 -3.02 1.19
N PRO A 119 13.80 -2.94 0.53
CA PRO A 119 15.08 -3.02 1.22
C PRO A 119 15.28 -1.89 2.23
N VAL A 120 15.87 -2.22 3.38
CA VAL A 120 16.17 -1.26 4.45
C VAL A 120 17.62 -1.37 4.91
N ILE A 121 18.26 -0.21 5.07
CA ILE A 121 19.64 -0.07 5.54
C ILE A 121 19.62 0.59 6.93
N GLY A 122 20.46 0.10 7.86
CA GLY A 122 20.65 0.74 9.18
C GLY A 122 19.82 0.17 10.32
N LEU A 123 19.09 -0.93 10.11
CA LEU A 123 18.44 -1.70 11.17
C LEU A 123 19.21 -2.99 11.46
N ASP A 124 19.28 -3.37 12.73
CA ASP A 124 20.11 -4.47 13.25
C ASP A 124 19.30 -5.62 13.88
N LYS A 125 17.99 -5.47 13.97
CA LYS A 125 17.07 -6.48 14.51
C LYS A 125 15.69 -6.37 13.88
N ASP A 126 14.91 -7.44 13.98
CA ASP A 126 13.51 -7.46 13.56
C ASP A 126 12.71 -6.36 14.27
N ALA A 127 11.81 -5.71 13.54
CA ALA A 127 11.03 -4.59 14.04
C ALA A 127 9.69 -4.47 13.31
N ILE A 128 8.69 -3.93 14.00
CA ILE A 128 7.38 -3.59 13.43
C ILE A 128 7.20 -2.08 13.52
N PHE A 129 6.77 -1.48 12.41
CA PHE A 129 6.54 -0.05 12.26
C PHE A 129 5.07 0.20 11.91
N ASN A 130 4.48 1.22 12.49
CA ASN A 130 3.12 1.66 12.19
C ASN A 130 3.13 2.96 11.35
N ILE A 131 1.95 3.44 10.96
CA ILE A 131 1.76 4.67 10.16
C ILE A 131 2.38 5.92 10.80
N ASN A 132 2.56 5.96 12.12
CA ASN A 132 3.16 7.09 12.80
C ASN A 132 4.69 7.08 12.73
N ASP A 133 5.33 5.93 12.50
CA ASP A 133 6.79 5.80 12.47
C ASP A 133 7.40 6.17 11.12
N ILE A 134 6.61 6.06 10.04
CA ILE A 134 7.06 6.25 8.66
C ILE A 134 6.25 7.39 8.01
N SER A 135 6.89 8.11 7.10
CA SER A 135 6.27 9.13 6.26
C SER A 135 6.72 8.95 4.82
N GLY A 136 5.99 9.55 3.89
CA GLY A 136 6.30 9.42 2.47
C GLY A 136 5.05 9.29 1.63
N GLY A 137 5.24 8.84 0.39
CA GLY A 137 4.15 8.70 -0.56
C GLY A 137 4.64 8.26 -1.93
N LEU A 138 3.77 8.45 -2.92
CA LEU A 138 4.06 8.12 -4.30
C LEU A 138 4.66 9.32 -5.03
N SER A 139 5.62 9.07 -5.91
CA SER A 139 6.05 9.99 -6.96
C SER A 139 5.97 9.33 -8.33
N ASN A 140 6.09 10.14 -9.39
CA ASN A 140 6.15 9.67 -10.78
C ASN A 140 5.01 8.71 -11.17
N VAL A 141 3.80 8.99 -10.65
CA VAL A 141 2.61 8.16 -10.87
C VAL A 141 2.17 8.25 -12.33
N LYS A 142 2.06 7.08 -12.98
CA LYS A 142 1.50 6.89 -14.31
C LYS A 142 0.35 5.90 -14.22
N LEU A 143 -0.76 6.26 -14.84
CA LEU A 143 -2.00 5.50 -14.77
C LEU A 143 -2.37 4.99 -16.17
N ILE A 144 -2.86 3.75 -16.21
CA ILE A 144 -3.54 3.19 -17.37
C ILE A 144 -5.04 3.22 -17.04
N ILE A 145 -5.81 3.85 -17.91
CA ILE A 145 -7.24 4.17 -17.76
C ILE A 145 -8.00 3.49 -18.87
#